data_AF-A0A7S0IU15-F1
#
_entry.id   AF-A0A7S0IU15-F1
#
_cell.length_a   1.000
_cell.length_b   1.000
_cell.length_c   1.000
_cell.angle_alpha   90.00
_cell.angle_beta   90.00
_cell.angle_gamma   90.00
#
_symmetry.space_group_name_H-M   'P 1'
#
loop_
_entity.id
_entity.type
_entity.pdbx_description
1 polymer ?
#
loop_
_entity_poly.entity_id
_entity_poly.type
_entity_poly.pdbx_seq_one_letter_code
_entity_poly.pdbx_strand_id
1 'polypeptide(L)'
;CPSSCNMCTPGCKDLDENCGHWAKDGECHNNEESMLKLCPFSCGICTTSCQDRSASCTKWASDDRCNKHREYMLRVCPHACGVCSTRCQDRNPDCPQWSHTGECHINAAYMLKT
;
A
#
# COMPACT_ATOMS: atom_id res chain seq x y z
N CYS A 1 1.73 -16.07 -5.17
CA CYS A 1 3.00 -15.45 -5.55
C CYS A 1 2.90 -13.93 -5.77
N PRO A 2 2.23 -13.19 -4.88
CA PRO A 2 2.04 -11.77 -5.12
C PRO A 2 3.36 -11.00 -4.98
N SER A 3 4.32 -11.48 -4.17
CA SER A 3 5.64 -10.85 -4.01
C SER A 3 6.50 -11.04 -5.25
N SER A 4 6.71 -12.28 -5.71
CA SER A 4 7.51 -12.56 -6.90
C SER A 4 6.93 -11.94 -8.17
N CYS A 5 5.60 -11.80 -8.26
CA CYS A 5 4.96 -11.17 -9.42
C CYS A 5 5.05 -9.64 -9.44
N ASN A 6 5.73 -9.01 -8.48
CA ASN A 6 5.73 -7.56 -8.30
C ASN A 6 4.30 -6.96 -8.20
N MET A 7 3.31 -7.81 -7.93
CA MET A 7 1.93 -7.42 -7.68
C MET A 7 1.75 -6.96 -6.23
N CYS A 8 2.71 -7.33 -5.39
CA CYS A 8 3.09 -6.65 -4.19
C CYS A 8 4.09 -5.56 -4.51
N THR A 9 3.62 -4.37 -4.84
CA THR A 9 4.42 -3.18 -4.65
C THR A 9 4.30 -2.75 -3.18
N PRO A 10 5.34 -2.85 -2.33
CA PRO A 10 5.40 -2.06 -1.09
C PRO A 10 5.83 -0.62 -1.44
N GLY A 11 5.26 -0.07 -2.50
CA GLY A 11 5.74 1.15 -3.12
C GLY A 11 4.56 2.08 -3.28
N CYS A 12 4.16 2.72 -2.19
CA CYS A 12 3.53 4.00 -2.36
C CYS A 12 4.54 4.91 -3.03
N LYS A 13 4.40 5.05 -4.34
CA LYS A 13 5.28 5.87 -5.14
C LYS A 13 4.42 6.64 -6.12
N ASP A 14 4.90 7.83 -6.43
CA ASP A 14 4.38 8.58 -7.53
C ASP A 14 4.81 7.93 -8.85
N LEU A 15 3.94 8.06 -9.85
CA LEU A 15 4.16 7.55 -11.19
C LEU A 15 4.72 8.64 -12.13
N ASP A 16 4.72 9.90 -11.69
CA ASP A 16 5.25 11.05 -12.41
C ASP A 16 6.26 11.82 -11.52
N GLU A 17 7.28 12.39 -12.15
CA GLU A 17 8.31 13.17 -11.46
C GLU A 17 7.79 14.53 -10.96
N ASN A 18 6.72 15.05 -11.56
CA ASN A 18 6.11 16.33 -11.21
C ASN A 18 5.11 16.24 -10.05
N CYS A 19 4.83 15.04 -9.55
CA CYS A 19 3.87 14.82 -8.47
C CYS A 19 4.14 15.68 -7.22
N GLY A 20 5.41 15.92 -6.88
CA GLY A 20 5.78 16.79 -5.77
C GLY A 20 5.52 18.28 -6.02
N HIS A 21 5.52 18.72 -7.28
CA HIS A 21 5.15 20.09 -7.68
C HIS A 21 3.64 20.25 -7.64
N TRP A 22 2.90 19.37 -8.31
CA TRP A 22 1.44 19.41 -8.35
C TRP A 22 0.80 19.29 -6.97
N ALA A 23 1.35 18.45 -6.09
CA ALA A 23 0.88 18.37 -4.71
C ALA A 23 1.05 19.71 -3.96
N LYS A 24 2.14 20.45 -4.20
CA LYS A 24 2.36 21.79 -3.61
C LYS A 24 1.40 22.83 -4.17
N ASP A 25 1.04 22.71 -5.45
CA ASP A 25 0.07 23.60 -6.11
C ASP A 25 -1.38 23.30 -5.72
N GLY A 26 -1.63 22.26 -4.91
CA GLY A 26 -2.95 21.89 -4.43
C GLY A 26 -3.74 20.97 -5.36
N GLU A 27 -3.10 20.37 -6.37
CA GLU A 27 -3.75 19.48 -7.33
C GLU A 27 -4.36 18.24 -6.67
N CYS A 28 -3.85 17.83 -5.50
CA CYS A 28 -4.48 16.74 -4.73
C CYS A 28 -5.94 17.04 -4.34
N HIS A 29 -6.37 18.30 -4.40
CA HIS A 29 -7.75 18.75 -4.11
C HIS A 29 -8.46 19.26 -5.37
N ASN A 30 -7.74 20.02 -6.22
CA ASN A 30 -8.32 20.59 -7.45
C ASN A 30 -8.45 19.57 -8.59
N ASN A 31 -7.64 18.51 -8.58
CA ASN A 31 -7.58 17.44 -9.59
C ASN A 31 -7.39 16.07 -8.92
N GLU A 32 -8.20 15.84 -7.89
CA GLU A 32 -8.11 14.68 -7.01
C GLU A 32 -8.07 13.37 -7.82
N GLU A 33 -8.99 13.15 -8.76
CA GLU A 33 -9.08 11.88 -9.48
C GLU A 33 -7.78 11.50 -10.22
N SER A 34 -7.14 12.46 -10.88
CA SER A 34 -5.87 12.24 -11.59
C SER A 34 -4.73 12.04 -10.60
N MET A 35 -4.69 12.87 -9.57
CA MET A 35 -3.61 12.88 -8.59
C MET A 35 -3.63 11.66 -7.67
N LEU A 36 -4.79 11.11 -7.34
CA LEU A 36 -4.91 9.88 -6.56
C LEU A 36 -4.35 8.67 -7.32
N LYS A 37 -4.48 8.66 -8.65
CA LYS A 37 -4.00 7.56 -9.51
C LYS A 37 -2.52 7.71 -9.85
N LEU A 38 -2.10 8.93 -10.14
CA LEU A 38 -0.75 9.24 -10.63
C LEU A 38 0.24 9.55 -9.51
N CYS A 39 -0.21 10.22 -8.45
CA CYS A 39 0.62 10.78 -7.40
C CYS A 39 0.17 10.39 -5.98
N PRO A 40 -0.10 9.10 -5.70
CA PRO A 40 -0.66 8.68 -4.43
C PRO A 40 0.31 8.87 -3.24
N PHE A 41 1.61 9.00 -3.48
CA PHE A 41 2.60 9.30 -2.43
C PHE A 41 2.64 10.79 -2.12
N SER A 42 2.78 11.64 -3.15
CA SER A 42 2.81 13.09 -2.98
C SER A 42 1.50 13.65 -2.42
N CYS A 43 0.35 13.03 -2.72
CA CYS A 43 -0.94 13.39 -2.13
C CYS A 43 -1.22 12.77 -0.76
N GLY A 44 -0.28 12.01 -0.20
CA GLY A 44 -0.40 11.42 1.14
C GLY A 44 -1.46 10.33 1.26
N ILE A 45 -1.87 9.76 0.12
CA ILE A 45 -2.90 8.72 0.03
C ILE A 45 -2.36 7.38 0.49
N CYS A 46 -1.08 7.14 0.23
CA CYS A 46 -0.36 6.01 0.76
C CYS A 46 0.98 6.45 1.35
N THR A 47 1.66 5.52 2.01
CA THR A 47 3.07 5.68 2.38
C THR A 47 3.82 4.39 2.08
N THR A 48 5.12 4.47 1.81
CA THR A 48 5.99 3.31 1.49
C THR A 48 6.12 2.31 2.64
N SER A 49 5.62 2.65 3.83
CA SER A 49 5.67 1.83 5.02
C SER A 49 4.24 1.55 5.50
N CYS A 50 3.69 0.42 5.08
CA CYS A 50 2.55 -0.18 5.78
C CYS A 50 3.07 -0.80 7.08
N GLN A 51 3.52 0.02 8.02
CA GLN A 51 4.06 -0.46 9.28
C GLN A 51 3.45 0.36 10.40
N ASP A 52 3.04 -0.34 11.44
CA ASP A 52 2.70 0.26 12.70
C ASP A 52 3.94 0.93 13.29
N ARG A 53 3.86 2.23 13.52
CA ARG A 53 4.96 3.08 14.03
C ARG A 53 5.02 3.12 15.55
N SER A 54 4.17 2.34 16.23
CA SER A 54 4.11 2.25 17.68
C SER A 54 3.90 0.80 18.09
N ALA A 55 4.65 0.33 19.09
CA ALA A 55 4.44 -0.97 19.70
C ALA A 55 3.03 -1.11 20.36
N SER A 56 2.35 0.03 20.61
CA SER A 56 1.00 0.03 21.16
C SER A 56 -0.11 -0.11 20.11
N CYS A 57 0.20 -0.19 18.81
CA CYS A 57 -0.81 -0.20 17.75
C CYS A 57 -1.83 -1.34 17.89
N THR A 58 -1.38 -2.54 18.25
CA THR A 58 -2.29 -3.68 18.52
C THR A 58 -3.26 -3.39 19.67
N LYS A 59 -2.76 -2.80 20.75
CA LYS A 59 -3.59 -2.40 21.89
C LYS A 59 -4.58 -1.31 21.51
N TRP A 60 -4.12 -0.26 20.84
CA TRP A 60 -4.98 0.84 20.42
C TRP A 60 -6.04 0.41 19.40
N ALA A 61 -5.72 -0.51 18.49
CA ALA A 61 -6.72 -1.10 17.61
C ALA A 61 -7.77 -1.90 18.40
N SER A 62 -7.35 -2.66 19.41
CA SER A 62 -8.26 -3.39 20.31
C SER A 62 -9.13 -2.45 21.17
N ASP A 63 -8.61 -1.27 21.52
CA ASP A 63 -9.32 -0.21 22.25
C ASP A 63 -10.25 0.63 21.34
N ASP A 64 -10.51 0.17 20.11
CA ASP A 64 -11.38 0.83 19.11
C ASP A 64 -10.90 2.23 18.67
N ARG A 65 -9.59 2.49 18.78
CA ARG A 65 -9.01 3.80 18.44
C ARG A 65 -9.04 4.04 16.93
N CYS A 66 -9.07 2.98 16.12
CA CYS A 66 -9.20 3.09 14.67
C CYS A 66 -10.49 3.79 14.24
N ASN A 67 -11.54 3.75 15.06
CA ASN A 67 -12.79 4.48 14.83
C ASN A 67 -12.81 5.82 15.58
N LYS A 68 -12.44 5.83 16.87
CA LYS A 68 -12.51 7.04 17.72
C LYS A 68 -11.44 8.09 17.42
N HIS A 69 -10.29 7.68 16.92
CA HIS A 69 -9.14 8.53 16.59
C HIS A 69 -8.56 8.15 15.24
N ARG A 70 -9.47 7.98 14.27
CA ARG A 70 -9.17 7.43 12.94
C ARG A 70 -7.98 8.10 12.29
N GLU A 71 -7.99 9.42 12.14
CA GLU A 71 -6.93 10.15 11.43
C GLU A 71 -5.52 9.92 12.03
N TYR A 72 -5.39 9.94 13.36
CA TYR A 72 -4.13 9.65 14.04
C TYR A 72 -3.73 8.19 13.87
N MET A 73 -4.68 7.28 14.07
CA MET A 73 -4.45 5.85 13.99
C MET A 73 -4.12 5.38 12.57
N LEU A 74 -4.67 6.00 11.53
CA LEU A 74 -4.31 5.69 10.14
C LEU A 74 -2.88 6.13 9.81
N ARG A 75 -2.40 7.23 10.40
CA ARG A 75 -1.02 7.70 10.18
C ARG A 75 0.02 6.91 10.98
N VAL A 76 -0.32 6.46 12.18
CA VAL A 76 0.61 5.81 13.11
C VAL A 76 0.48 4.29 13.09
N CYS A 77 -0.71 3.75 12.91
CA CYS A 77 -1.03 2.33 12.99
C CYS A 77 -1.85 1.81 11.79
N PRO A 78 -1.41 2.07 10.55
CA PRO A 78 -2.19 1.73 9.36
C PRO A 78 -2.40 0.20 9.21
N HIS A 79 -1.49 -0.60 9.77
CA HIS A 79 -1.56 -2.05 9.72
C HIS A 79 -2.52 -2.60 10.80
N ALA A 80 -2.38 -2.16 12.06
CA ALA A 80 -3.30 -2.58 13.12
C ALA A 80 -4.74 -2.12 12.88
N CYS A 81 -4.96 -1.01 12.18
CA CYS A 81 -6.29 -0.57 11.77
C CYS A 81 -6.82 -1.25 10.50
N GLY A 82 -6.08 -2.22 9.94
CA GLY A 82 -6.51 -2.99 8.77
C GLY A 82 -6.65 -2.18 7.49
N VAL A 83 -6.11 -0.96 7.47
CA VAL A 83 -6.16 -0.07 6.29
C VAL A 83 -5.07 -0.42 5.28
N CYS A 84 -4.03 -1.13 5.73
CA CYS A 84 -3.10 -1.80 4.85
C CYS A 84 -2.63 -3.13 5.49
N SER A 85 -2.13 -4.05 4.68
CA SER A 85 -1.56 -5.32 5.16
C SER A 85 -0.13 -5.47 4.65
N THR A 86 0.76 -5.93 5.54
CA THR A 86 2.15 -6.27 5.20
C THR A 86 2.29 -7.67 4.63
N ARG A 87 1.23 -8.48 4.60
CA ARG A 87 1.30 -9.87 4.11
C ARG A 87 1.21 -9.93 2.59
N CYS A 88 2.17 -9.28 1.97
CA CYS A 88 2.51 -9.46 0.59
C CYS A 88 3.70 -10.44 0.51
N GLN A 89 3.39 -11.70 0.76
CA GLN A 89 4.38 -12.77 0.82
C GLN A 89 4.01 -13.87 -0.17
N ASP A 90 5.03 -14.42 -0.80
CA ASP A 90 4.87 -15.64 -1.56
C ASP A 90 4.56 -16.80 -0.61
N ARG A 91 3.52 -17.57 -0.95
CA ARG A 91 3.08 -18.73 -0.17
C ARG A 91 3.59 -20.04 -0.73
N ASN A 92 4.26 -20.00 -1.87
CA ASN A 92 4.81 -21.16 -2.54
C ASN A 92 6.30 -20.90 -2.83
N PRO A 93 7.20 -21.84 -2.51
CA PRO A 93 8.63 -21.67 -2.76
C PRO A 93 8.98 -21.50 -4.26
N ASP A 94 8.13 -21.97 -5.17
CA ASP A 94 8.37 -21.87 -6.62
C ASP A 94 7.96 -20.51 -7.22
N CYS A 95 7.39 -19.61 -6.42
CA CYS A 95 6.97 -18.28 -6.86
C CYS A 95 8.04 -17.47 -7.61
N PRO A 96 9.33 -17.46 -7.20
CA PRO A 96 10.37 -16.76 -7.96
C PRO A 96 10.53 -17.32 -9.37
N GLN A 97 10.54 -18.64 -9.51
CA GLN A 97 10.70 -19.31 -10.80
C GLN A 97 9.50 -19.03 -11.71
N TRP A 98 8.28 -19.18 -11.18
CA TRP A 98 7.04 -18.92 -11.91
C TRP A 98 6.93 -17.46 -12.37
N SER A 99 7.45 -16.52 -11.58
CA SER A 99 7.55 -15.12 -12.00
C SER A 99 8.44 -14.96 -13.24
N HIS A 100 9.62 -15.59 -13.25
CA HIS A 100 10.55 -15.54 -14.38
C HIS A 100 10.01 -16.24 -15.64
N THR A 101 9.14 -17.25 -15.50
CA THR A 101 8.53 -17.94 -16.65
C THR A 101 7.26 -17.27 -17.15
N GLY A 102 6.87 -16.11 -16.60
CA GLY A 102 5.73 -15.33 -17.08
C GLY A 102 4.37 -15.74 -16.50
N GLU A 103 4.34 -16.59 -15.47
CA GLU A 103 3.11 -17.06 -14.83
C GLU A 103 2.28 -15.92 -14.23
N CYS A 104 2.92 -14.79 -13.90
CA CYS A 104 2.24 -13.58 -13.44
C CYS A 104 1.27 -12.98 -14.47
N HIS A 105 1.48 -13.28 -15.76
CA HIS A 105 0.60 -12.85 -16.85
C HIS A 105 -0.28 -13.99 -17.35
N ILE A 106 0.28 -15.21 -17.44
CA ILE A 106 -0.43 -16.38 -17.97
C ILE A 106 -1.47 -16.90 -16.97
N ASN A 107 -1.08 -17.01 -15.69
CA ASN A 107 -1.87 -17.60 -14.62
C ASN A 107 -2.04 -16.62 -13.45
N ALA A 108 -2.24 -15.33 -13.77
CA ALA A 108 -2.32 -14.23 -12.80
C ALA A 108 -3.26 -14.52 -11.62
N ALA A 109 -4.46 -15.09 -11.90
CA ALA A 109 -5.43 -15.43 -10.86
C ALA A 109 -4.91 -16.47 -9.85
N TYR A 110 -4.13 -17.45 -10.31
CA TYR A 110 -3.49 -18.44 -9.44
C TYR A 110 -2.34 -17.81 -8.66
N MET A 111 -1.55 -16.98 -9.33
CA MET A 111 -0.43 -16.27 -8.72
C MET A 111 -0.87 -15.25 -7.65
N LEU A 112 -2.14 -14.81 -7.66
CA LEU A 112 -2.70 -13.82 -6.72
C LEU A 112 -3.72 -14.37 -5.74
N LYS A 113 -3.95 -15.69 -5.74
CA LYS A 113 -4.90 -16.33 -4.83
C LYS A 113 -4.41 -16.22 -3.38
N THR A 114 -5.22 -15.58 -2.54
CA THR A 114 -4.99 -15.34 -1.10
C THR A 114 -5.58 -16.40 -0.19
#